data_AF-A0A0L0FA67-F1
#
_entry.id   AF-A0A0L0FA67-F1
#
_cell.length_a   1.000
_cell.length_b   1.000
_cell.length_c   1.000
_cell.angle_alpha   90.00
_cell.angle_beta   90.00
_cell.angle_gamma   90.00
#
_symmetry.space_group_name_H-M   'P 1'
#
loop_
_entity.id
_entity.type
_entity.pdbx_description
1 polymer ?
#
loop_
_entity_poly.entity_id
_entity_poly.type
_entity_poly.pdbx_seq_one_letter_code
_entity_poly.pdbx_strand_id
1 'polypeptide(L)'
;MTSTEAGDDIEKMSARPDLSILAYPVISGGEFTHQQSLHLQMGEPMTEDKRRQFSMELQIHKDTPKTFLWHTAEDQTVPVQNTYLYAMALQKYGIPHEVHVYPEGPHGLGLAMLGEKRLPHVATWAQACAAWLAKEGF
;
A
#
# COMPACT_ATOMS: atom_id res chain seq x y z
N MET A 1 -30.08 -24.94 9.97
CA MET A 1 -30.17 -24.78 8.50
C MET A 1 -31.04 -23.57 8.24
N THR A 2 -30.44 -22.38 8.17
CA THR A 2 -31.11 -21.18 7.66
C THR A 2 -30.56 -20.97 6.26
N SER A 3 -31.38 -21.35 5.28
CA SER A 3 -31.16 -21.05 3.88
C SER A 3 -31.19 -19.53 3.69
N THR A 4 -30.10 -18.94 3.22
CA THR A 4 -30.13 -17.59 2.64
C THR A 4 -30.15 -17.76 1.12
N GLU A 5 -31.35 -17.99 0.59
CA GLU A 5 -31.63 -17.79 -0.84
C GLU A 5 -31.81 -16.30 -1.10
N ALA A 6 -30.75 -15.69 -1.64
CA ALA A 6 -30.76 -14.59 -2.61
C ALA A 6 -29.28 -14.21 -2.79
N GLY A 7 -28.67 -14.64 -3.89
CA GLY A 7 -27.35 -14.14 -4.28
C GLY A 7 -27.50 -12.66 -4.63
N ASP A 8 -27.27 -11.81 -3.65
CA ASP A 8 -27.36 -10.35 -3.78
C ASP A 8 -26.40 -9.90 -4.89
N ASP A 9 -26.83 -9.02 -5.79
CA ASP A 9 -26.06 -8.65 -6.99
C ASP A 9 -24.68 -8.05 -6.67
N ILE A 10 -24.48 -7.64 -5.41
CA ILE A 10 -23.21 -7.21 -4.83
C ILE A 10 -22.12 -8.30 -4.96
N GLU A 11 -22.45 -9.57 -4.76
CA GLU A 11 -21.48 -10.68 -4.84
C GLU A 11 -20.97 -10.92 -6.29
N LYS A 12 -21.67 -10.38 -7.30
CA LYS A 12 -21.26 -10.47 -8.71
C LYS A 12 -20.40 -9.27 -9.14
N MET A 13 -20.32 -8.22 -8.33
CA MET A 13 -19.52 -7.05 -8.63
C MET A 13 -18.05 -7.32 -8.30
N SER A 14 -17.16 -7.02 -9.25
CA SER A 14 -15.73 -7.13 -9.00
C SER A 14 -15.28 -6.08 -7.98
N ALA A 15 -14.63 -6.52 -6.92
CA ALA A 15 -13.99 -5.64 -5.93
C ALA A 15 -12.56 -5.22 -6.34
N ARG A 16 -12.12 -5.58 -7.55
CA ARG A 16 -10.77 -5.26 -8.04
C ARG A 16 -10.71 -3.77 -8.45
N PRO A 17 -9.82 -2.95 -7.85
CA PRO A 17 -9.56 -1.61 -8.35
C PRO A 17 -8.78 -1.64 -9.66
N ASP A 18 -8.93 -0.61 -10.50
CA ASP A 18 -8.15 -0.49 -11.74
C ASP A 18 -6.70 -0.07 -11.47
N LEU A 19 -6.51 0.83 -10.50
CA LEU A 19 -5.25 1.43 -10.09
C LEU A 19 -5.16 1.46 -8.56
N SER A 20 -3.95 1.43 -8.01
CA SER A 20 -3.68 1.59 -6.58
C SER A 20 -2.65 2.70 -6.32
N ILE A 21 -2.89 3.51 -5.30
CA ILE A 21 -1.95 4.52 -4.81
C ILE A 21 -1.66 4.21 -3.35
N LEU A 22 -0.40 3.97 -3.03
CA LEU A 22 0.05 3.59 -1.69
C LEU A 22 0.98 4.67 -1.13
N ALA A 23 0.51 5.37 -0.11
CA ALA A 23 1.26 6.41 0.60
C ALA A 23 1.82 5.82 1.91
N TYR A 24 3.16 5.82 2.05
CA TYR A 24 3.88 5.27 3.21
C TYR A 24 3.28 3.96 3.77
N PRO A 25 3.10 2.93 2.91
CA PRO A 25 2.24 1.79 3.22
C PRO A 25 2.87 0.83 4.24
N VAL A 26 2.03 0.27 5.11
CA VAL A 26 2.34 -0.97 5.83
C VAL A 26 2.08 -2.14 4.86
N ILE A 27 3.09 -2.97 4.61
CA ILE A 27 3.04 -4.04 3.61
C ILE A 27 3.33 -5.39 4.24
N SER A 28 4.45 -5.51 4.96
CA SER A 28 4.95 -6.81 5.42
C SER A 28 4.50 -7.10 6.85
N GLY A 29 4.12 -8.37 7.08
CA GLY A 29 3.96 -8.98 8.40
C GLY A 29 5.23 -9.63 8.96
N GLY A 30 6.36 -9.47 8.27
CA GLY A 30 7.69 -9.98 8.64
C GLY A 30 8.58 -8.95 9.34
N GLU A 31 9.86 -8.89 8.96
CA GLU A 31 10.92 -8.09 9.61
C GLU A 31 10.59 -6.58 9.70
N PHE A 32 10.02 -6.00 8.65
CA PHE A 32 9.71 -4.56 8.56
C PHE A 32 8.29 -4.19 8.99
N THR A 33 7.67 -5.05 9.80
CA THR A 33 6.30 -4.89 10.28
C THR A 33 6.13 -3.65 11.15
N HIS A 34 5.05 -2.92 10.91
CA HIS A 34 4.48 -2.03 11.92
C HIS A 34 3.65 -2.83 12.94
N GLN A 35 4.26 -3.15 14.09
CA GLN A 35 3.75 -4.13 15.07
C GLN A 35 2.35 -3.79 15.59
N GLN A 36 2.04 -2.51 15.78
CA GLN A 36 0.73 -2.10 16.30
C GLN A 36 -0.39 -2.35 15.28
N SER A 37 -0.19 -2.00 14.00
CA SER A 37 -1.18 -2.31 12.95
C SER A 37 -1.44 -3.81 12.87
N LEU A 38 -0.36 -4.58 12.97
CA LEU A 38 -0.39 -6.01 12.85
C LEU A 38 -1.15 -6.70 14.01
N HIS A 39 -0.95 -6.25 15.25
CA HIS A 39 -1.73 -6.73 16.40
C HIS A 39 -3.23 -6.42 16.25
N LEU A 40 -3.57 -5.18 15.84
CA LEU A 40 -4.96 -4.77 15.61
C LEU A 40 -5.64 -5.58 14.50
N GLN A 41 -4.89 -5.95 13.47
CA GLN A 41 -5.42 -6.61 12.28
C GLN A 41 -5.51 -8.14 12.43
N MET A 42 -4.58 -8.77 13.14
CA MET A 42 -4.49 -10.24 13.21
C MET A 42 -5.20 -10.85 14.43
N GLY A 43 -5.34 -10.07 15.51
CA GLY A 43 -5.74 -10.58 16.82
C GLY A 43 -4.78 -11.66 17.36
N GLU A 44 -5.09 -12.19 18.53
CA GLU A 44 -4.32 -13.29 19.14
C GLU A 44 -4.97 -14.65 18.85
N PRO A 45 -4.21 -15.73 18.57
CA PRO A 45 -2.75 -15.74 18.42
C PRO A 45 -2.30 -15.28 17.03
N MET A 46 -1.10 -14.71 17.02
CA MET A 46 -0.40 -14.23 15.83
C MET A 46 0.39 -15.36 15.15
N THR A 47 -0.29 -16.17 14.34
CA THR A 47 0.31 -17.32 13.65
C THR A 47 1.10 -16.89 12.41
N GLU A 48 2.04 -17.74 11.99
CA GLU A 48 2.83 -17.52 10.77
C GLU A 48 1.96 -17.47 9.52
N ASP A 49 0.92 -18.31 9.44
CA ASP A 49 -0.02 -18.28 8.31
C ASP A 49 -0.76 -16.95 8.21
N LYS A 50 -1.17 -16.37 9.35
CA LYS A 50 -1.76 -15.02 9.35
C LYS A 50 -0.73 -13.97 8.94
N ARG A 51 0.50 -14.03 9.44
CA ARG A 51 1.57 -13.11 9.01
C ARG A 51 1.75 -13.13 7.49
N ARG A 52 1.82 -14.32 6.91
CA ARG A 52 1.92 -14.49 5.45
C ARG A 52 0.70 -13.98 4.71
N GLN A 53 -0.51 -14.21 5.25
CA GLN A 53 -1.76 -13.72 4.68
C GLN A 53 -1.81 -12.18 4.65
N PHE A 54 -1.31 -11.51 5.69
CA PHE A 54 -1.32 -10.04 5.78
C PHE A 54 -0.07 -9.37 5.18
N SER A 55 0.97 -10.13 4.82
CA SER A 55 2.11 -9.66 4.02
C SER A 55 1.70 -9.46 2.55
N MET A 56 1.40 -8.23 2.17
CA MET A 56 0.88 -7.89 0.83
C MET A 56 1.90 -8.13 -0.30
N GLU A 57 3.19 -8.10 -0.01
CA GLU A 57 4.26 -8.48 -0.93
C GLU A 57 4.19 -9.97 -1.35
N LEU A 58 3.56 -10.82 -0.54
CA LEU A 58 3.38 -12.23 -0.83
C LEU A 58 2.07 -12.52 -1.58
N GLN A 59 1.17 -11.54 -1.66
CA GLN A 59 -0.17 -11.68 -2.26
C GLN A 59 -0.23 -11.15 -3.70
N ILE A 60 0.87 -10.67 -4.28
CA ILE A 60 0.91 -10.19 -5.66
C ILE A 60 0.61 -11.33 -6.65
N HIS A 61 -0.23 -11.04 -7.64
CA HIS A 61 -0.55 -11.94 -8.76
C HIS A 61 -0.75 -11.15 -10.06
N LYS A 62 -1.00 -11.86 -11.16
CA LYS A 62 -1.14 -11.26 -12.51
C LYS A 62 -2.24 -10.20 -12.65
N ASP A 63 -3.26 -10.21 -11.78
CA ASP A 63 -4.40 -9.29 -11.85
C ASP A 63 -4.26 -8.14 -10.83
N THR A 64 -3.15 -8.09 -10.09
CA THR A 64 -2.81 -6.96 -9.22
C THR A 64 -2.82 -5.65 -10.04
N PRO A 65 -3.46 -4.58 -9.54
CA PRO A 65 -3.55 -3.31 -10.24
C PRO A 65 -2.17 -2.65 -10.42
N LYS A 66 -2.08 -1.79 -11.45
CA LYS A 66 -0.92 -0.91 -11.59
C LYS A 66 -0.85 -0.01 -10.36
N THR A 67 0.35 0.14 -9.81
CA THR A 67 0.52 0.75 -8.49
C THR A 67 1.45 1.95 -8.54
N PHE A 68 1.01 3.08 -7.97
CA PHE A 68 1.88 4.19 -7.59
C PHE A 68 2.21 4.09 -6.10
N LEU A 69 3.48 4.19 -5.73
CA LEU A 69 3.93 4.19 -4.33
C LEU A 69 4.74 5.44 -4.02
N TRP A 70 4.60 5.96 -2.81
CA TRP A 70 5.56 6.91 -2.27
C TRP A 70 5.83 6.72 -0.78
N HIS A 71 7.02 7.13 -0.33
CA HIS A 71 7.46 7.02 1.07
C HIS A 71 8.56 8.05 1.38
N THR A 72 8.85 8.27 2.66
CA THR A 72 10.10 8.89 3.13
C THR A 72 11.04 7.82 3.70
N ALA A 73 12.35 7.98 3.51
CA ALA A 73 13.36 7.05 4.02
C ALA A 73 13.59 7.24 5.54
N GLU A 74 13.29 8.42 6.07
CA GLU A 74 13.36 8.74 7.50
C GLU A 74 12.19 8.16 8.31
N ASP A 75 11.16 7.59 7.68
CA ASP A 75 9.99 7.06 8.39
C ASP A 75 10.38 6.01 9.45
N GLN A 76 10.28 6.42 10.72
CA GLN A 76 10.59 5.57 11.88
C GLN A 76 9.38 4.77 12.37
N THR A 77 8.18 5.02 11.83
CA THR A 77 6.96 4.30 12.22
C THR A 77 6.74 3.11 11.32
N VAL A 78 6.81 3.32 10.00
CA VAL A 78 6.69 2.28 9.01
C VAL A 78 7.96 2.30 8.16
N PRO A 79 8.88 1.34 8.33
CA PRO A 79 10.14 1.35 7.60
C PRO A 79 9.91 1.36 6.09
N VAL A 80 10.66 2.20 5.37
CA VAL A 80 10.58 2.38 3.90
C VAL A 80 10.73 1.07 3.12
N GLN A 81 11.34 0.06 3.72
CA GLN A 81 11.47 -1.29 3.20
C GLN A 81 10.10 -1.91 2.83
N ASN A 82 9.00 -1.50 3.45
CA ASN A 82 7.65 -1.90 3.03
C ASN A 82 7.37 -1.52 1.56
N THR A 83 7.70 -0.28 1.17
CA THR A 83 7.59 0.18 -0.23
C THR A 83 8.51 -0.61 -1.15
N TYR A 84 9.77 -0.85 -0.74
CA TYR A 84 10.72 -1.59 -1.57
C TYR A 84 10.33 -3.06 -1.77
N LEU A 85 9.87 -3.73 -0.71
CA LEU A 85 9.39 -5.11 -0.80
C LEU A 85 8.21 -5.25 -1.76
N TYR A 86 7.22 -4.36 -1.67
CA TYR A 86 6.07 -4.38 -2.58
C TYR A 86 6.49 -4.08 -4.03
N ALA A 87 7.32 -3.07 -4.25
CA ALA A 87 7.83 -2.73 -5.58
C ALA A 87 8.62 -3.89 -6.22
N MET A 88 9.48 -4.55 -5.45
CA MET A 88 10.20 -5.74 -5.92
C MET A 88 9.24 -6.90 -6.27
N ALA A 89 8.19 -7.10 -5.47
CA ALA A 89 7.18 -8.11 -5.75
C ALA A 89 6.37 -7.77 -7.03
N LEU A 90 5.92 -6.52 -7.19
CA LEU A 90 5.27 -6.05 -8.41
C LEU A 90 6.15 -6.27 -9.65
N GLN A 91 7.43 -5.89 -9.55
CA GLN A 91 8.41 -6.10 -10.62
C GLN A 91 8.55 -7.59 -10.99
N LYS A 92 8.62 -8.47 -9.99
CA LYS A 92 8.73 -9.92 -10.20
C LYS A 92 7.55 -10.50 -11.00
N TYR A 93 6.35 -9.96 -10.81
CA TYR A 93 5.15 -10.37 -11.54
C TYR A 93 4.90 -9.54 -12.83
N GLY A 94 5.79 -8.61 -13.17
CA GLY A 94 5.66 -7.76 -14.35
C GLY A 94 4.53 -6.74 -14.25
N ILE A 95 4.10 -6.38 -13.04
CA ILE A 95 3.04 -5.39 -12.83
C ILE A 95 3.63 -3.98 -12.96
N PRO A 96 3.09 -3.13 -13.86
CA PRO A 96 3.56 -1.75 -14.00
C PRO A 96 3.41 -0.97 -12.70
N HIS A 97 4.45 -0.25 -12.31
CA HIS A 97 4.46 0.52 -11.07
C HIS A 97 5.39 1.74 -11.15
N GLU A 98 5.14 2.71 -10.29
CA GLU A 98 5.95 3.91 -10.11
C GLU A 98 6.22 4.13 -8.62
N VAL A 99 7.46 4.50 -8.26
CA VAL A 99 7.90 4.60 -6.87
C VAL A 99 8.66 5.91 -6.66
N HIS A 100 8.26 6.67 -5.64
CA HIS A 100 8.95 7.88 -5.19
C HIS A 100 9.40 7.73 -3.73
N VAL A 101 10.71 7.77 -3.48
CA VAL A 101 11.24 7.78 -2.11
C VAL A 101 11.99 9.07 -1.86
N TYR A 102 11.53 9.82 -0.87
CA TYR A 102 12.15 11.05 -0.41
C TYR A 102 13.06 10.78 0.79
N PRO A 103 14.17 11.50 0.99
CA PRO A 103 15.09 11.20 2.08
C PRO A 103 14.49 11.50 3.47
N GLU A 104 13.73 12.59 3.60
CA GLU A 104 13.34 13.17 4.88
C GLU A 104 11.82 13.32 5.02
N GLY A 105 11.35 13.22 6.26
CA GLY A 105 9.98 13.48 6.65
C GLY A 105 9.38 12.37 7.53
N PRO A 106 8.61 12.72 8.57
CA PRO A 106 8.01 11.74 9.47
C PRO A 106 6.87 10.95 8.82
N HIS A 107 6.40 9.90 9.50
CA HIS A 107 5.21 9.16 9.07
C HIS A 107 3.96 10.04 8.96
N GLY A 108 3.05 9.70 8.05
CA GLY A 108 1.72 10.31 7.99
C GLY A 108 1.74 11.78 7.56
N LEU A 109 2.58 12.14 6.59
CA LEU A 109 2.67 13.50 6.05
C LEU A 109 1.43 13.96 5.25
N GLY A 110 0.61 13.02 4.77
CA GLY A 110 -0.48 13.33 3.85
C GLY A 110 0.05 14.04 2.60
N LEU A 111 -0.52 15.19 2.26
CA LEU A 111 -0.09 16.00 1.11
C LEU A 111 1.21 16.78 1.36
N ALA A 112 1.75 16.80 2.59
CA ALA A 112 2.96 17.53 2.96
C ALA A 112 2.95 19.04 2.64
N MET A 113 1.77 19.68 2.56
CA MET A 113 1.63 21.08 2.12
C MET A 113 1.42 22.11 3.24
N LEU A 114 1.02 21.68 4.44
CA LEU A 114 0.49 22.58 5.47
C LEU A 114 1.10 22.33 6.86
N GLY A 115 1.14 23.41 7.67
CA GLY A 115 1.55 23.36 9.07
C GLY A 115 2.97 22.82 9.26
N GLU A 116 3.18 22.13 10.38
CA GLU A 116 4.46 21.49 10.76
C GLU A 116 4.86 20.35 9.81
N LYS A 117 3.92 19.87 8.99
CA LYS A 117 4.14 18.82 7.98
C LYS A 117 4.44 19.38 6.59
N ARG A 118 4.64 20.69 6.46
CA ARG A 118 4.96 21.33 5.18
C ARG A 118 6.41 20.99 4.76
N LEU A 119 6.54 20.08 3.81
CA LEU A 119 7.80 19.69 3.19
C LEU A 119 7.67 19.83 1.67
N PRO A 120 8.02 21.00 1.09
CA PRO A 120 7.77 21.29 -0.32
C PRO A 120 8.37 20.27 -1.30
N HIS A 121 9.53 19.71 -0.96
CA HIS A 121 10.15 18.65 -1.76
C HIS A 121 9.30 17.37 -1.75
N VAL A 122 8.84 16.92 -0.58
CA VAL A 122 7.99 15.74 -0.46
C VAL A 122 6.64 15.96 -1.12
N ALA A 123 6.04 17.15 -0.98
CA ALA A 123 4.73 17.49 -1.57
C ALA A 123 4.67 17.31 -3.10
N THR A 124 5.81 17.22 -3.78
CA THR A 124 5.88 16.92 -5.22
C THR A 124 5.32 15.54 -5.57
N TRP A 125 5.21 14.60 -4.62
CA TRP A 125 4.63 13.29 -4.85
C TRP A 125 3.21 13.38 -5.41
N ALA A 126 2.43 14.38 -4.97
CA ALA A 126 1.06 14.58 -5.41
C ALA A 126 0.99 15.01 -6.89
N GLN A 127 1.98 15.79 -7.35
CA GLN A 127 2.09 16.18 -8.75
C GLN A 127 2.50 15.00 -9.63
N ALA A 128 3.46 14.18 -9.17
CA ALA A 128 3.86 12.96 -9.84
C ALA A 128 2.69 11.96 -9.94
N CYS A 129 1.94 11.77 -8.84
CA CYS A 129 0.76 10.91 -8.81
C CYS A 129 -0.34 11.40 -9.77
N ALA A 130 -0.61 12.72 -9.81
CA ALA A 130 -1.56 13.28 -10.76
C ALA A 130 -1.13 13.07 -12.22
N ALA A 131 0.16 13.25 -12.53
CA ALA A 131 0.70 12.99 -13.86
C ALA A 131 0.62 11.50 -14.23
N TRP A 132 0.85 10.61 -13.26
CA TRP A 132 0.71 9.17 -13.42
C TRP A 132 -0.74 8.77 -13.69
N LEU A 133 -1.71 9.27 -12.92
CA LEU A 133 -3.14 9.04 -13.16
C LEU A 133 -3.57 9.50 -14.56
N ALA A 134 -3.17 10.70 -14.97
CA ALA A 134 -3.48 11.24 -16.29
C ALA A 134 -2.91 10.37 -17.42
N LYS A 135 -1.70 9.81 -17.23
CA LYS A 135 -1.09 8.86 -18.18
C LYS A 135 -1.88 7.54 -18.27
N GLU A 136 -2.46 7.11 -17.16
CA GLU A 136 -3.30 5.90 -17.10
C GLU A 136 -4.75 6.14 -17.56
N GLY A 137 -5.12 7.40 -17.87
CA GLY A 137 -6.44 7.77 -18.39
C GLY A 137 -7.47 8.14 -17.32
N PHE A 138 -7.02 8.53 -16.13
CA PHE A 138 -7.85 8.98 -15.00
C PHE A 138 -7.68 10.47 -14.70
#